data_AF-A0A3D5FFT2-F1
#
_entry.id   AF-A0A3D5FFT2-F1
#
_cell.length_a   1.000
_cell.length_b   1.000
_cell.length_c   1.000
_cell.angle_alpha   90.00
_cell.angle_beta   90.00
_cell.angle_gamma   90.00
#
_symmetry.space_group_name_H-M   'P 1'
#
loop_
_entity.id
_entity.type
_entity.pdbx_description
1 polymer ?
#
loop_
_entity_poly.entity_id
_entity_poly.type
_entity_poly.pdbx_seq_one_letter_code
_entity_poly.pdbx_strand_id
1 'polypeptide(L)' 'MFKKILIANRGEIACRVIHTARRLGIAT' A
#
# COMPACT_ATOMS: atom_id res chain seq x y z
N MET A 1 7.12 8.05 11.02
CA MET A 1 6.81 6.87 10.18
C MET A 1 5.36 7.00 9.70
N PHE A 2 5.07 6.68 8.43
CA PHE A 2 3.74 6.87 7.84
C PHE A 2 2.72 5.90 8.43
N LYS A 3 1.58 6.42 8.93
CA LYS A 3 0.47 5.60 9.44
C LYS A 3 -0.50 5.16 8.34
N LYS A 4 -0.62 5.95 7.27
CA LYS A 4 -1.50 5.71 6.13
C LYS A 4 -0.91 6.27 4.83
N ILE A 5 -1.12 5.61 3.69
CA ILE A 5 -0.71 6.07 2.36
C ILE A 5 -1.85 5.95 1.34
N LEU A 6 -1.98 6.88 0.40
CA LEU A 6 -2.92 6.79 -0.72
C LEU A 6 -2.23 6.16 -1.94
N ILE A 7 -2.87 5.17 -2.56
CA ILE A 7 -2.39 4.56 -3.81
C ILE A 7 -3.22 5.10 -4.96
N ALA A 8 -2.70 6.10 -5.66
CA ALA A 8 -3.32 6.68 -6.84
C ALA A 8 -2.97 5.89 -8.12
N ASN A 9 -3.15 4.57 -8.08
CA ASN A 9 -2.88 3.68 -9.22
C ASN A 9 -3.83 2.47 -9.22
N ARG A 10 -3.86 1.68 -10.30
CA ARG A 10 -4.77 0.53 -10.48
C ARG A 10 -4.05 -0.76 -10.91
N GLY A 11 -4.75 -1.88 -10.83
CA GLY A 11 -4.27 -3.18 -11.33
C GLY A 11 -3.21 -3.83 -10.44
N GLU A 12 -2.34 -4.63 -11.05
CA GLU A 12 -1.37 -5.49 -10.36
C GLU A 12 -0.38 -4.69 -9.50
N ILE A 13 0.03 -3.50 -9.98
CA ILE A 13 0.95 -2.65 -9.25
C ILE A 13 0.33 -2.09 -7.96
N ALA A 14 -0.96 -1.74 -7.97
CA ALA A 14 -1.68 -1.33 -6.77
C ALA A 14 -1.75 -2.49 -5.75
N CYS A 15 -2.09 -3.69 -6.21
CA CYS A 15 -2.11 -4.89 -5.36
C CYS A 15 -0.74 -5.19 -4.74
N ARG A 16 0.34 -5.04 -5.51
CA ARG A 16 1.71 -5.25 -5.03
C ARG A 16 2.10 -4.25 -3.94
N VAL A 17 1.75 -2.98 -4.10
CA VAL A 17 2.01 -1.95 -3.07
C VAL A 17 1.20 -2.24 -1.80
N ILE A 18 -0.08 -2.61 -1.92
CA ILE A 18 -0.93 -2.99 -0.78
C ILE A 18 -0.33 -4.16 0.01
N HIS A 19 0.16 -5.19 -0.69
CA HIS A 19 0.77 -6.36 -0.05
C HIS A 19 1.99 -5.99 0.78
N THR A 20 2.88 -5.15 0.25
CA THR A 20 4.05 -4.67 0.98
C THR A 20 3.66 -3.78 2.16
N ALA A 21 2.73 -2.85 1.98
CA ALA A 21 2.27 -1.96 3.04
C ALA A 21 1.67 -2.73 4.23
N ARG A 22 0.90 -3.79 3.97
CA ARG A 22 0.39 -4.71 5.00
C ARG A 22 1.49 -5.37 5.80
N ARG A 23 2.56 -5.85 5.15
CA ARG A 23 3.73 -6.46 5.84
C ARG A 23 4.47 -5.47 6.73
N LEU A 24 4.40 -4.17 6.39
CA LEU A 24 5.03 -3.09 7.13
C LEU A 24 4.11 -2.46 8.19
N GLY A 25 2.87 -2.93 8.33
CA GLY A 25 1.89 -2.36 9.26
C GLY A 25 1.40 -0.95 8.89
N ILE A 26 1.48 -0.59 7.60
CA ILE A 26 1.04 0.71 7.08
C ILE A 26 -0.36 0.55 6.48
N ALA A 27 -1.30 1.41 6.89
CA ALA A 27 -2.62 1.43 6.26
C ALA A 27 -2.52 1.99 4.84
N THR A 28 -3.24 1.38 3.91
CA THR A 28 -3.37 1.83 2.52
C THR A 28 -4.81 2.26 2.28
#